data_AF-A0A7C7IEZ3-F1
#
_entry.id   AF-A0A7C7IEZ3-F1
#
_cell.length_a   1.000
_cell.length_b   1.000
_cell.length_c   1.000
_cell.angle_alpha   90.00
_cell.angle_beta   90.00
_cell.angle_gamma   90.00
#
_symmetry.space_group_name_H-M   'P 1'
#
loop_
_entity.id
_entity.type
_entity.pdbx_description
1 polymer ?
#
loop_
_entity_poly.entity_id
_entity_poly.type
_entity_poly.pdbx_seq_one_letter_code
_entity_poly.pdbx_strand_id
1 'polypeptide(L)'
;MSLLTQIQEDIKTALRSGERLKLTTLRILLSVIKKREKDTRQEITEDAILAIIEKQVQLRKEAAEIYQAADRLELFEKENEEATILQGYLPEKLDELELTKIIETI
;
A
#
# COMPACT_ATOMS: atom_id res chain seq x y z
N MET A 1 -13.87 -11.72 -7.41
CA MET A 1 -12.57 -12.13 -6.81
C MET A 1 -12.32 -11.16 -5.68
N SER A 2 -11.90 -11.59 -4.48
CA SER A 2 -11.69 -10.66 -3.37
C SER A 2 -10.43 -9.81 -3.59
N LEU A 3 -10.36 -8.66 -2.92
CA LEU A 3 -9.20 -7.77 -3.01
C LEU A 3 -7.90 -8.46 -2.59
N LEU A 4 -7.94 -9.30 -1.54
CA LEU A 4 -6.79 -10.09 -1.12
C LEU A 4 -6.31 -11.06 -2.20
N THR A 5 -7.23 -11.76 -2.86
CA THR A 5 -6.90 -12.68 -3.95
C THR A 5 -6.32 -11.93 -5.14
N GLN A 6 -6.86 -10.76 -5.48
CA GLN A 6 -6.32 -9.90 -6.55
C GLN A 6 -4.85 -9.53 -6.27
N ILE A 7 -4.54 -9.04 -5.07
CA ILE A 7 -3.17 -8.69 -4.66
C ILE A 7 -2.23 -9.89 -4.78
N GLN A 8 -2.69 -11.08 -4.37
CA GLN A 8 -1.88 -12.31 -4.46
C GLN A 8 -1.61 -12.75 -5.90
N GLU A 9 -2.59 -12.62 -6.80
CA GLU A 9 -2.39 -12.90 -8.23
C GLU A 9 -1.47 -11.86 -8.88
N ASP A 10 -1.61 -10.58 -8.53
CA ASP A 10 -0.74 -9.52 -9.04
C ASP A 10 0.72 -9.69 -8.59
N ILE A 11 0.97 -10.23 -7.40
CA ILE A 11 2.32 -10.64 -6.96
C ILE A 11 2.89 -11.71 -7.90
N LYS A 12 2.09 -12.71 -8.27
CA LYS A 12 2.54 -13.77 -9.20
C LYS A 12 2.79 -13.20 -10.59
N THR A 13 1.93 -12.30 -11.05
CA THR A 13 2.08 -11.61 -12.35
C THR A 13 3.35 -10.76 -12.36
N ALA A 14 3.56 -9.90 -11.35
CA ALA A 14 4.75 -9.06 -11.23
C ALA A 14 6.05 -9.87 -11.16
N LEU A 15 6.01 -11.05 -10.51
CA LEU A 15 7.14 -11.98 -10.50
C LEU A 15 7.46 -12.53 -11.89
N ARG A 16 6.44 -12.87 -12.68
CA ARG A 16 6.60 -13.43 -14.04
C ARG A 16 7.01 -12.36 -15.05
N SER A 17 6.49 -11.15 -14.93
CA SER A 17 6.79 -10.02 -15.82
C SER A 17 8.12 -9.32 -15.49
N GLY A 18 8.69 -9.58 -14.30
CA GLY A 18 9.93 -8.95 -13.87
C GLY A 18 9.74 -7.51 -13.35
N GLU A 19 8.51 -7.10 -13.04
CA GLU A 19 8.17 -5.81 -12.43
C GLU A 19 8.64 -5.75 -10.97
N ARG A 20 9.96 -5.53 -10.78
CA ARG A 20 10.61 -5.65 -9.47
C ARG A 20 10.00 -4.73 -8.41
N LEU A 21 9.74 -3.47 -8.74
CA LEU A 21 9.20 -2.50 -7.79
C LEU A 21 7.80 -2.93 -7.31
N LYS A 22 6.87 -3.16 -8.25
CA LYS A 22 5.52 -3.68 -7.96
C LYS A 22 5.56 -4.97 -7.15
N LEU A 23 6.43 -5.90 -7.51
CA LEU A 23 6.61 -7.15 -6.76
C LEU A 23 7.00 -6.89 -5.29
N THR A 24 7.98 -6.01 -5.04
CA THR A 24 8.41 -5.70 -3.68
C THR A 24 7.33 -4.94 -2.90
N THR A 25 6.68 -3.97 -3.50
CA THR A 25 5.61 -3.17 -2.89
C THR A 25 4.44 -4.05 -2.46
N LEU A 26 3.95 -4.92 -3.35
CA LEU A 26 2.83 -5.82 -3.05
C LEU A 26 3.18 -6.89 -2.02
N ARG A 27 4.43 -7.39 -1.99
CA ARG A 27 4.89 -8.32 -0.96
C ARG A 27 4.93 -7.68 0.43
N ILE A 28 5.38 -6.43 0.51
CA ILE A 28 5.37 -5.67 1.76
C ILE A 28 3.92 -5.45 2.21
N LEU A 29 3.03 -5.01 1.31
CA LEU A 29 1.60 -4.85 1.60
C LEU A 29 0.99 -6.15 2.15
N LEU A 30 1.22 -7.28 1.48
CA LEU A 30 0.72 -8.58 1.93
C LEU A 30 1.24 -8.95 3.33
N SER A 31 2.50 -8.61 3.63
CA SER A 31 3.07 -8.82 4.96
C SER A 31 2.37 -7.96 6.02
N VAL A 32 2.02 -6.71 5.70
CA VAL A 32 1.28 -5.81 6.61
C VAL A 32 -0.14 -6.33 6.85
N ILE A 33 -0.83 -6.79 5.80
CA ILE A 33 -2.16 -7.41 5.89
C ILE A 33 -2.13 -8.64 6.82
N LYS A 34 -1.20 -9.56 6.58
CA LYS A 34 -1.05 -10.76 7.42
C LYS A 34 -0.68 -10.44 8.86
N LYS A 35 0.12 -9.39 9.08
CA LYS A 35 0.44 -8.90 10.42
C LYS A 35 -0.82 -8.39 11.12
N ARG A 36 -1.65 -7.60 10.44
CA ARG A 36 -2.92 -7.10 11.00
C ARG A 36 -3.84 -8.25 11.40
N GLU A 37 -4.04 -9.23 10.53
CA GLU A 37 -4.83 -10.44 10.80
C GLU A 37 -4.34 -11.19 12.05
N LYS A 38 -3.02 -11.34 12.19
CA LYS A 38 -2.40 -11.97 13.36
C LYS A 38 -2.60 -11.15 14.63
N ASP A 39 -2.42 -9.84 14.55
CA ASP A 39 -2.50 -8.92 15.69
C ASP A 39 -3.95 -8.79 16.21
N THR A 40 -4.94 -8.77 15.32
CA THR A 40 -6.37 -8.68 15.70
C THR A 40 -6.98 -10.03 16.05
N ARG A 41 -6.35 -11.15 15.63
CA ARG A 41 -6.91 -12.52 15.73
C ARG A 41 -8.29 -12.64 15.09
N GLN A 42 -8.54 -11.84 14.07
CA GLN A 42 -9.80 -11.80 13.32
C GLN A 42 -9.50 -11.94 11.83
N GLU A 43 -10.45 -12.52 11.10
CA GLU A 43 -10.39 -12.57 9.64
C GLU A 43 -10.31 -11.14 9.07
N ILE A 44 -9.41 -10.94 8.11
CA ILE A 44 -9.24 -9.64 7.49
C ILE A 44 -10.41 -9.34 6.55
N THR A 45 -11.11 -8.23 6.79
CA THR A 45 -12.20 -7.77 5.92
C THR A 45 -11.64 -6.94 4.75
N GLU A 46 -12.41 -6.81 3.67
CA GLU A 46 -12.01 -5.95 2.54
C GLU A 46 -11.81 -4.49 2.98
N ASP A 47 -12.69 -3.95 3.84
CA ASP A 47 -12.54 -2.61 4.39
C ASP A 47 -11.23 -2.43 5.17
N ALA A 48 -10.83 -3.46 5.94
CA ALA A 48 -9.56 -3.43 6.66
C ALA A 48 -8.36 -3.45 5.70
N ILE A 49 -8.46 -4.16 4.57
CA ILE A 49 -7.43 -4.15 3.53
C ILE A 49 -7.34 -2.77 2.88
N LEU A 50 -8.48 -2.16 2.53
CA LEU A 50 -8.52 -0.81 1.95
C LEU A 50 -7.89 0.22 2.90
N ALA A 51 -8.24 0.19 4.19
CA ALA A 51 -7.66 1.07 5.20
C ALA A 51 -6.13 0.86 5.36
N ILE A 52 -5.65 -0.38 5.22
CA ILE A 52 -4.21 -0.65 5.21
C ILE A 52 -3.56 -0.04 3.98
N ILE A 53 -4.14 -0.21 2.80
CA ILE A 53 -3.61 0.33 1.54
C ILE A 53 -3.54 1.85 1.62
N GLU A 54 -4.62 2.51 2.05
CA GLU A 54 -4.69 3.96 2.24
C GLU A 54 -3.56 4.46 3.17
N LYS A 55 -3.41 3.82 4.34
CA LYS A 55 -2.32 4.15 5.27
C LYS A 55 -0.94 3.95 4.63
N GLN A 56 -0.76 2.91 3.82
CA GLN A 56 0.51 2.61 3.15
C GLN A 56 0.83 3.58 2.01
N VAL A 57 -0.18 4.13 1.33
CA VAL A 57 -0.03 5.23 0.36
C VAL A 57 0.41 6.49 1.09
N GLN A 58 -0.26 6.83 2.19
CA GLN A 58 0.04 8.02 2.97
C GLN A 58 1.48 8.03 3.50
N LEU A 59 1.92 6.92 4.10
CA LEU A 59 3.30 6.79 4.62
C LEU A 59 4.36 6.96 3.53
N ARG A 60 4.07 6.56 2.30
CA ARG A 60 4.98 6.73 1.16
C ARG A 60 5.02 8.16 0.66
N LYS A 61 3.87 8.85 0.60
CA LYS A 61 3.81 10.28 0.28
C LYS A 61 4.60 11.11 1.29
N GLU A 62 4.42 10.84 2.59
CA GLU A 62 5.19 11.46 3.67
C GLU A 62 6.69 11.20 3.54
N ALA A 63 7.09 9.95 3.26
CA ALA A 63 8.48 9.60 3.03
C ALA A 63 9.07 10.29 1.78
N ALA A 64 8.29 10.40 0.71
CA ALA A 64 8.69 11.10 -0.50
C ALA A 64 8.99 12.57 -0.21
N GLU A 65 8.11 13.28 0.50
CA GLU A 65 8.33 14.68 0.90
C GLU A 65 9.62 14.85 1.71
N ILE A 66 9.88 13.93 2.66
CA ILE A 66 11.12 13.93 3.46
C ILE A 66 12.35 13.74 2.55
N TYR A 67 12.30 12.80 1.61
CA TYR A 67 13.41 12.56 0.69
C TYR A 67 13.63 13.72 -0.28
N GLN A 68 12.55 14.36 -0.74
CA GLN A 68 12.63 15.57 -1.56
C GLN A 68 13.30 16.71 -0.80
N ALA A 69 12.89 16.96 0.45
CA ALA A 69 13.49 18.00 1.31
C ALA A 69 14.97 17.73 1.63
N ALA A 70 15.42 16.49 1.53
CA ALA A 70 16.80 16.06 1.73
C ALA A 70 17.62 15.96 0.43
N ASP A 71 17.11 16.45 -0.71
CA ASP A 71 17.72 16.34 -2.04
C ASP A 71 18.02 14.89 -2.49
N ARG A 72 17.25 13.92 -1.99
CA ARG A 72 17.37 12.48 -2.33
C ARG A 72 16.34 12.09 -3.40
N LEU A 73 16.46 12.67 -4.59
CA LEU A 73 15.47 12.54 -5.67
C LEU A 73 15.20 11.10 -6.12
N GLU A 74 16.21 10.23 -6.18
CA GLU A 74 16.00 8.80 -6.52
C GLU A 74 15.08 8.09 -5.51
N LEU A 75 15.13 8.48 -4.23
CA LEU A 75 14.27 7.90 -3.20
C LEU A 75 12.87 8.53 -3.24
N PHE A 76 12.77 9.83 -3.53
CA PHE A 76 11.49 10.50 -3.76
C PHE A 76 10.71 9.87 -4.91
N GLU A 77 11.36 9.64 -6.06
CA GLU A 77 10.73 9.00 -7.22
C GLU A 77 10.26 7.59 -6.88
N LYS A 78 11.13 6.82 -6.21
CA LYS A 78 10.80 5.47 -5.78
C LYS A 78 9.57 5.43 -4.87
N GLU A 79 9.51 6.26 -3.82
CA GLU A 79 8.36 6.28 -2.90
C GLU A 79 7.06 6.66 -3.62
N ASN A 80 7.11 7.62 -4.55
CA ASN A 80 5.93 8.02 -5.34
C ASN A 80 5.47 6.92 -6.31
N GLU A 81 6.39 6.20 -6.94
CA GLU A 81 6.05 5.05 -7.79
C GLU A 81 5.39 3.95 -6.95
N GLU A 82 5.92 3.65 -5.77
CA GLU A 82 5.29 2.69 -4.86
C GLU A 82 3.90 3.16 -4.39
N ALA A 83 3.74 4.45 -4.09
CA ALA A 83 2.45 5.03 -3.71
C ALA A 83 1.43 4.89 -4.85
N THR A 84 1.82 5.20 -6.08
CA THR A 84 0.98 5.07 -7.28
C THR A 84 0.53 3.63 -7.51
N ILE A 85 1.44 2.65 -7.33
CA ILE A 85 1.11 1.23 -7.42
C ILE A 85 0.02 0.85 -6.42
N LEU A 86 0.12 1.32 -5.18
CA LEU A 86 -0.86 1.03 -4.13
C LEU A 86 -2.19 1.76 -4.33
N GLN A 87 -2.14 3.01 -4.81
CA GLN A 87 -3.30 3.84 -5.11
C GLN A 87 -4.20 3.18 -6.17
N GLY A 88 -3.61 2.43 -7.12
CA GLY A 88 -4.35 1.64 -8.11
C GLY A 88 -5.26 0.54 -7.53
N TYR A 89 -5.16 0.24 -6.23
CA TYR A 89 -6.06 -0.70 -5.52
C TYR A 89 -7.14 0.01 -4.69
N LEU A 90 -7.11 1.34 -4.60
CA LEU A 90 -8.14 2.12 -3.93
C LEU A 90 -9.26 2.49 -4.93
N PRO A 91 -10.53 2.49 -4.50
CA PRO A 91 -11.62 3.05 -5.30
C PRO A 91 -11.49 4.58 -5.40
N GLU A 92 -11.93 5.19 -6.50
CA GLU A 92 -11.84 6.65 -6.77
C GLU A 92 -12.28 7.53 -5.59
N LYS A 93 -13.30 7.12 -4.83
CA LYS A 93 -13.81 7.91 -3.68
C LYS A 93 -12.89 7.93 -2.47
N LEU A 94 -12.03 6.92 -2.32
CA LEU A 94 -11.00 6.90 -1.27
C LEU A 94 -9.78 7.74 -1.65
N ASP A 95 -9.64 8.08 -2.93
CA ASP A 95 -8.54 8.92 -3.43
C ASP A 95 -8.72 10.40 -3.06
N GLU A 96 -9.97 10.87 -2.99
CA GLU A 96 -10.31 12.27 -2.65
C GLU A 96 -10.43 12.53 -1.14
N LEU A 97 -10.56 11.48 -0.31
CA LEU A 97 -10.85 11.58 1.13
C LEU A 97 -9.60 11.54 2.03
N GLU A 98 -8.46 12.02 1.54
CA GLU A 98 -7.25 12.16 2.35
C GLU A 98 -7.55 12.91 3.66
N LEU A 99 -7.43 12.22 4.80
CA LEU A 99 -6.24 12.34 5.69
C LEU A 99 -6.53 12.19 7.20
N THR A 100 -7.76 12.19 7.72
CA THR A 100 -7.93 12.56 9.16
C THR A 100 -8.84 11.71 10.05
N LYS A 101 -9.16 10.45 9.74
CA LYS A 101 -10.05 9.68 10.65
C LYS A 101 -9.69 8.25 11.04
N ILE A 102 -8.71 7.59 10.43
CA ILE A 102 -8.56 6.13 10.64
C ILE A 102 -7.39 5.75 11.59
N ILE A 103 -6.51 6.69 11.98
CA ILE A 103 -5.34 6.37 12.82
C ILE A 103 -5.62 6.49 14.34
N GLU A 104 -6.84 6.82 14.78
CA GLU A 104 -7.17 6.89 16.22
C GLU A 104 -7.70 5.59 16.86
N THR A 105 -7.57 4.42 16.23
CA THR A 105 -7.97 3.17 16.90
C THR A 105 -7.10 1.97 16.50
N ILE A 106 -5.89 1.89 17.07
CA ILE A 106 -5.14 0.65 17.27
C ILE A 106 -4.55 0.67 18.67
#